data_AF-A0A0D6ESI6-F1
#
_entry.id   AF-A0A0D6ESI6-F1
#
_cell.length_a   1.000
_cell.length_b   1.000
_cell.length_c   1.000
_cell.angle_alpha   90.00
_cell.angle_beta   90.00
_cell.angle_gamma   90.00
#
_symmetry.space_group_name_H-M   'P 1'
#
loop_
_entity.id
_entity.type
_entity.pdbx_description
1 polymer ?
#
loop_
_entity_poly.entity_id
_entity_poly.type
_entity_poly.pdbx_seq_one_letter_code
_entity_poly.pdbx_strand_id
1 'polypeptide(L)'
;MVPFPPRPLTAAQRSTLISKALEARNGSYSPYSKFRVGACLLAEDGSYMPGANVECASYGGAICAERTAIVKGVSEGKRKYVGLAVSSDVSAVISPCGICRQVLREFCPLD
;
A
#
# COMPACT_ATOMS: atom_id res chain seq x y z
N MET A 1 5.85 -23.23 -3.36
CA MET A 1 5.99 -21.85 -3.87
C MET A 1 5.81 -21.91 -5.36
N VAL A 2 4.68 -21.43 -5.88
CA VAL A 2 4.45 -21.42 -7.34
C VAL A 2 5.31 -20.29 -7.90
N PRO A 3 6.16 -20.52 -8.91
CA PRO A 3 6.88 -19.44 -9.56
C PRO A 3 5.85 -18.56 -10.26
N PHE A 4 5.67 -17.35 -9.74
CA PHE A 4 4.96 -16.32 -10.48
C PHE A 4 5.88 -15.92 -11.64
N PRO A 5 5.41 -15.90 -12.90
CA PRO A 5 6.19 -15.30 -13.96
C PRO A 5 6.19 -13.78 -13.72
N PRO A 6 7.35 -13.10 -13.74
CA PRO A 6 7.42 -11.66 -13.52
C PRO A 6 6.67 -10.97 -14.66
N ARG A 7 5.49 -10.40 -14.33
CA ARG A 7 4.73 -9.59 -15.27
C ARG A 7 5.01 -8.12 -14.97
N PRO A 8 5.85 -7.44 -15.75
CA PRO A 8 6.12 -6.03 -15.51
C PRO A 8 4.83 -5.22 -15.62
N LEU A 9 4.61 -4.32 -14.67
CA LEU A 9 3.48 -3.39 -14.69
C LEU A 9 3.53 -2.55 -15.96
N THR A 10 2.39 -2.33 -16.60
CA THR A 10 2.27 -1.39 -17.72
C THR A 10 2.44 0.06 -17.25
N ALA A 11 2.79 0.97 -18.17
CA ALA A 11 2.88 2.40 -17.84
C ALA A 11 1.55 2.96 -17.30
N ALA A 12 0.43 2.54 -17.87
CA ALA A 12 -0.91 2.92 -17.42
C ALA A 12 -1.23 2.43 -16.00
N GLN A 13 -0.85 1.18 -15.67
CA GLN A 13 -1.00 0.65 -14.31
C GLN A 13 -0.14 1.42 -13.30
N ARG A 14 1.11 1.73 -13.65
CA ARG A 14 1.99 2.55 -12.78
C ARG A 14 1.39 3.93 -12.54
N SER A 15 0.92 4.61 -13.58
CA SER A 15 0.29 5.93 -13.45
C SER A 15 -0.96 5.87 -12.57
N THR A 16 -1.80 4.86 -12.76
CA THR A 16 -3.02 4.67 -11.95
C THR A 16 -2.69 4.38 -10.48
N LEU A 17 -1.71 3.51 -10.22
CA LEU A 17 -1.23 3.21 -8.87
C LEU A 17 -0.76 4.47 -8.15
N ILE A 18 0.08 5.28 -8.80
CA ILE A 18 0.61 6.53 -8.23
C ILE A 18 -0.52 7.51 -7.95
N SER A 19 -1.41 7.73 -8.92
CA SER A 19 -2.56 8.63 -8.76
C SER A 19 -3.45 8.22 -7.59
N LYS A 20 -3.75 6.92 -7.46
CA LYS A 20 -4.59 6.40 -6.37
C LYS A 20 -3.91 6.46 -5.01
N ALA A 21 -2.59 6.24 -4.95
CA ALA A 21 -1.84 6.39 -3.71
C ALA A 21 -1.85 7.86 -3.24
N LEU A 22 -1.66 8.81 -4.16
CA LEU A 22 -1.75 10.25 -3.88
C LEU A 22 -3.14 10.67 -3.40
N GLU A 23 -4.20 10.15 -4.02
CA GLU A 23 -5.58 10.38 -3.61
C GLU A 23 -5.85 9.79 -2.21
N ALA A 24 -5.44 8.54 -1.98
CA ALA A 24 -5.62 7.84 -0.71
C ALA A 24 -4.95 8.58 0.46
N ARG A 25 -3.80 9.22 0.23
CA ARG A 25 -3.08 10.03 1.24
C ARG A 25 -3.99 11.09 1.87
N ASN A 26 -4.97 11.63 1.13
CA ASN A 26 -5.90 12.63 1.64
C ASN A 26 -6.84 12.08 2.73
N GLY A 27 -7.03 10.76 2.80
CA GLY A 27 -7.79 10.08 3.85
C GLY A 27 -6.98 9.71 5.10
N SER A 28 -5.72 10.16 5.20
CA SER A 28 -4.87 9.90 6.37
C SER A 28 -5.46 10.49 7.64
N TYR A 29 -5.49 9.69 8.71
CA TYR A 29 -5.73 10.16 10.06
C TYR A 29 -4.40 10.14 10.82
N SER A 30 -3.70 11.28 10.86
CA SER A 30 -2.36 11.38 11.46
C SER A 30 -2.18 12.64 12.34
N PRO A 31 -3.01 12.85 13.38
CA PRO A 31 -2.94 14.06 14.19
C PRO A 31 -1.67 14.14 15.08
N TYR A 32 -1.00 13.01 15.32
CA TYR A 32 0.15 12.95 16.23
C TYR A 32 1.45 13.26 15.48
N SER A 33 1.76 12.52 14.40
CA SER A 33 2.97 12.79 13.61
C SER A 33 2.81 13.90 12.59
N LYS A 34 1.57 14.18 12.15
CA LYS A 34 1.26 15.06 11.00
C LYS A 34 1.90 14.58 9.70
N PHE A 35 2.24 13.29 9.62
CA PHE A 35 2.86 12.68 8.46
C PHE A 35 1.85 11.80 7.71
N ARG A 36 1.31 12.33 6.62
CA ARG A 36 0.30 11.62 5.82
C ARG A 36 0.98 10.69 4.83
N VAL A 37 0.50 9.45 4.79
CA VAL A 37 0.95 8.41 3.87
C VAL A 37 -0.27 7.81 3.18
N GLY A 38 -0.19 7.68 1.86
CA GLY A 38 -1.16 6.96 1.05
C GLY A 38 -0.47 5.82 0.30
N ALA A 39 -1.15 4.68 0.18
CA ALA A 39 -0.68 3.54 -0.56
C ALA A 39 -1.80 3.00 -1.45
N CYS A 40 -1.42 2.34 -2.55
CA CYS A 40 -2.35 1.61 -3.39
C CYS A 40 -1.72 0.30 -3.86
N LEU A 41 -2.45 -0.81 -3.69
CA LEU A 41 -2.06 -2.11 -4.24
C LEU A 41 -2.85 -2.42 -5.51
N LEU A 42 -2.21 -3.10 -6.45
CA LEU A 42 -2.85 -3.70 -7.62
C LEU A 42 -2.97 -5.21 -7.41
N ALA A 43 -4.19 -5.71 -7.34
CA ALA A 43 -4.46 -7.15 -7.28
C ALA A 43 -4.31 -7.82 -8.65
N GLU A 44 -4.12 -9.13 -8.68
CA GLU A 44 -3.97 -9.92 -9.92
C GLU A 44 -5.16 -9.78 -10.89
N ASP A 45 -6.36 -9.59 -10.34
CA ASP A 45 -7.58 -9.41 -11.14
C ASP A 45 -7.78 -7.97 -11.65
N GLY A 46 -6.79 -7.09 -11.45
CA GLY A 46 -6.81 -5.71 -11.92
C GLY A 46 -7.47 -4.72 -10.96
N SER A 47 -7.98 -5.18 -9.80
CA SER A 47 -8.58 -4.29 -8.81
C SER A 47 -7.52 -3.50 -8.01
N TYR A 48 -7.86 -2.26 -7.66
CA TYR A 48 -6.97 -1.35 -6.93
C TYR A 48 -7.43 -1.15 -5.49
N MET A 49 -6.53 -1.35 -4.53
CA MET A 49 -6.81 -1.24 -3.09
C MET A 49 -6.10 -0.01 -2.52
N PRO A 50 -6.76 1.16 -2.47
CA PRO A 50 -6.20 2.33 -1.80
C PRO A 50 -6.27 2.20 -0.27
N GLY A 51 -5.27 2.73 0.41
CA GLY A 51 -5.19 2.80 1.87
C GLY A 51 -4.42 4.03 2.34
N ALA A 52 -4.75 4.51 3.53
CA ALA A 52 -4.08 5.62 4.19
C ALA A 52 -3.61 5.20 5.58
N ASN A 53 -2.59 5.85 6.12
CA ASN A 53 -2.19 5.60 7.51
C ASN A 53 -3.23 6.13 8.50
N VAL A 54 -3.43 5.38 9.58
CA VAL A 54 -4.35 5.71 10.67
C VAL A 54 -3.58 5.59 11.97
N GLU A 55 -3.40 6.71 12.66
CA GLU A 55 -2.72 6.75 13.94
C GLU A 55 -3.68 6.49 15.10
N CYS A 56 -3.09 6.13 16.23
CA CYS A 56 -3.79 5.86 17.48
C CYS A 56 -3.04 6.57 18.61
N ALA A 57 -3.78 7.02 19.64
CA ALA A 57 -3.17 7.60 20.85
C ALA A 57 -2.20 6.62 21.53
N SER A 58 -2.53 5.34 21.51
CA SER A 58 -1.57 4.27 21.80
C SER A 58 -0.73 4.02 20.55
N TYR A 59 0.49 4.57 20.51
CA TYR A 59 1.29 4.65 19.28
C TYR A 59 1.55 3.29 18.62
N GLY A 60 1.66 2.22 19.41
CA GLY A 60 1.80 0.84 18.89
C GLY A 60 0.59 0.35 18.08
N GLY A 61 -0.58 0.98 18.24
CA GLY A 61 -1.80 0.70 17.48
C GLY A 61 -1.88 1.40 16.13
N ALA A 62 -0.89 2.22 15.75
CA ALA A 62 -0.88 2.90 14.46
C ALA A 62 -0.75 1.88 13.31
N ILE A 63 -1.57 2.08 12.28
CA ILE A 63 -1.56 1.29 11.05
C ILE A 63 -1.01 2.12 9.89
N CYS A 64 -0.05 1.56 9.17
CA CYS A 64 0.55 2.20 8.00
C CYS A 64 -0.36 2.04 6.78
N ALA A 65 -0.22 2.92 5.80
CA ALA A 65 -1.06 2.94 4.60
C ALA A 65 -1.04 1.61 3.82
N GLU A 66 0.13 0.97 3.73
CA GLU A 66 0.31 -0.31 3.05
C GLU A 66 -0.48 -1.40 3.76
N ARG A 67 -0.44 -1.43 5.10
CA ARG A 67 -1.24 -2.38 5.90
C ARG A 67 -2.73 -2.11 5.77
N THR A 68 -3.17 -0.85 5.75
CA THR A 68 -4.57 -0.50 5.47
C THR A 68 -5.04 -1.06 4.14
N ALA A 69 -4.25 -0.89 3.07
CA ALA A 69 -4.57 -1.39 1.74
C ALA A 69 -4.67 -2.93 1.70
N ILE A 70 -3.76 -3.62 2.40
CA ILE A 70 -3.78 -5.09 2.52
C ILE A 70 -5.00 -5.55 3.32
N VAL A 71 -5.25 -4.99 4.51
CA VAL A 71 -6.38 -5.40 5.35
C VAL A 71 -7.70 -5.23 4.60
N LYS A 72 -7.88 -4.11 3.90
CA LYS A 72 -9.03 -3.88 3.03
C LYS A 72 -9.15 -4.97 1.97
N GLY A 73 -8.11 -5.17 1.15
CA GLY A 73 -8.18 -6.13 0.06
C GLY A 73 -8.40 -7.56 0.56
N VAL A 74 -7.75 -7.98 1.65
CA VAL A 74 -7.94 -9.30 2.25
C VAL A 74 -9.37 -9.50 2.76
N SER A 75 -9.96 -8.47 3.37
CA SER A 75 -11.37 -8.50 3.81
C SER A 75 -12.35 -8.59 2.64
N GLU A 76 -11.96 -8.09 1.46
CA GLU A 76 -12.72 -8.16 0.21
C GLU A 76 -12.34 -9.40 -0.65
N GLY A 77 -11.58 -10.35 -0.09
CA GLY A 77 -11.22 -11.62 -0.75
C GLY A 77 -10.01 -11.54 -1.68
N LYS A 78 -9.33 -10.40 -1.78
CA LYS A 78 -8.11 -10.20 -2.59
C LYS A 78 -6.89 -10.54 -1.75
N ARG A 79 -6.11 -11.53 -2.17
CA ARG A 79 -4.95 -12.05 -1.40
C ARG A 79 -3.64 -12.12 -2.17
N LYS A 80 -3.62 -11.59 -3.40
CA LYS A 80 -2.43 -11.60 -4.26
C LYS A 80 -2.31 -10.28 -4.98
N TYR A 81 -1.15 -9.64 -4.86
CA TYR A 81 -0.89 -8.32 -5.41
C TYR A 81 0.37 -8.32 -6.27
N VAL A 82 0.31 -7.57 -7.38
CA VAL A 82 1.37 -7.50 -8.41
C VAL A 82 1.99 -6.11 -8.51
N GLY A 83 1.54 -5.16 -7.69
CA GLY A 83 2.07 -3.80 -7.71
C GLY A 83 1.68 -3.02 -6.46
N LEU A 84 2.56 -2.10 -6.06
CA LEU A 84 2.37 -1.18 -4.94
C LEU A 84 2.88 0.21 -5.36
N ALA A 85 2.11 1.25 -5.02
CA ALA A 85 2.62 2.61 -4.93
C ALA A 85 2.45 3.13 -3.51
N VAL A 86 3.42 3.91 -3.04
CA VAL A 86 3.42 4.58 -1.74
C VAL A 86 3.73 6.06 -1.96
N SER A 87 3.01 6.93 -1.26
CA SER A 87 3.13 8.38 -1.37
C SER A 87 3.10 9.01 0.01
N SER A 88 3.74 10.18 0.14
CA SER A 88 3.69 11.01 1.35
C SER A 88 3.79 12.47 0.97
N ASP A 89 3.76 13.37 1.95
CA ASP A 89 3.89 14.82 1.74
C ASP A 89 5.34 15.28 1.51
N VAL A 90 6.33 14.42 1.70
CA VAL A 90 7.74 14.79 1.47
C VAL A 90 8.16 14.57 0.02
N SER A 91 9.08 15.41 -0.45
CA SER A 91 9.70 15.28 -1.77
C SER A 91 10.67 14.09 -1.86
N ALA A 92 11.20 13.66 -0.72
CA ALA A 92 12.08 12.50 -0.63
C ALA A 92 11.31 11.19 -0.86
N VAL A 93 11.98 10.21 -1.46
CA VAL A 93 11.43 8.86 -1.58
C VAL A 93 11.33 8.24 -0.19
N ILE A 94 10.17 7.68 0.12
CA ILE A 94 9.95 6.89 1.32
C ILE A 94 9.86 5.41 0.97
N SER A 95 10.26 4.56 1.90
CA SER A 95 10.16 3.11 1.75
C SER A 95 9.29 2.51 2.85
N PRO A 96 8.62 1.36 2.60
CA PRO A 96 7.84 0.70 3.62
C PRO A 96 8.67 0.35 4.85
N CYS A 97 8.08 0.50 6.03
CA CYS A 97 8.71 0.11 7.30
C CYS A 97 8.84 -1.42 7.40
N GLY A 98 9.61 -1.92 8.37
CA GLY A 98 9.89 -3.36 8.51
C GLY A 98 8.62 -4.23 8.61
N ILE A 99 7.62 -3.79 9.38
CA ILE A 99 6.35 -4.51 9.50
C ILE A 99 5.61 -4.52 8.16
N CYS A 100 5.52 -3.39 7.45
CA CYS A 100 4.89 -3.35 6.14
C CYS A 100 5.58 -4.28 5.15
N ARG A 101 6.91 -4.34 5.13
CA ARG A 101 7.66 -5.26 4.27
C ARG A 101 7.32 -6.72 4.59
N GLN A 102 7.22 -7.07 5.87
CA GLN A 102 6.87 -8.43 6.27
C GLN A 102 5.44 -8.80 5.87
N VAL A 103 4.48 -7.87 6.02
CA VAL A 103 3.09 -8.11 5.59
C VAL A 103 3.01 -8.16 4.06
N LEU A 104 3.68 -7.26 3.34
CA LEU A 104 3.74 -7.29 1.87
C LEU A 104 4.30 -8.62 1.37
N ARG A 105 5.32 -9.15 2.04
CA ARG A 105 5.93 -10.43 1.68
C ARG A 105 4.97 -11.62 1.77
N GLU A 106 3.93 -11.54 2.60
CA GLU A 106 2.90 -12.57 2.70
C GLU A 106 1.98 -12.59 1.46
N PHE A 107 1.69 -11.42 0.87
CA PHE A 107 0.68 -11.27 -0.19
C PHE A 107 1.23 -10.89 -1.57
N CYS A 108 2.54 -10.63 -1.67
CA CYS A 108 3.22 -10.21 -2.90
C CYS A 108 4.28 -11.25 -3.32
N PRO A 109 4.48 -11.44 -4.63
CA PRO A 109 5.58 -12.23 -5.15
C PRO A 109 6.94 -11.58 -4.85
N LEU A 110 8.02 -12.34 -5.07
CA LEU A 110 9.39 -11.92 -4.79
C LEU A 110 10.04 -11.13 -5.93
N ASP A 111 9.46 -11.24 -7.11
CA ASP A 111 9.92 -10.78 -8.42
C ASP A 111 9.14 -9.57 -8.93
#